data_AF-A0A285NHT0-F1
#
_entry.id   AF-A0A285NHT0-F1
#
_cell.length_a   1.000
_cell.length_b   1.000
_cell.length_c   1.000
_cell.angle_alpha   90.00
_cell.angle_beta   90.00
_cell.angle_gamma   90.00
#
_symmetry.space_group_name_H-M   'P 1'
#
loop_
_entity.id
_entity.type
_entity.pdbx_description
1 polymer ?
#
loop_
_entity_poly.entity_id
_entity_poly.type
_entity_poly.pdbx_seq_one_letter_code
_entity_poly.pdbx_strand_id
1 'polypeptide(L)' 'MAEIINLRQARKAKIRTEKDVKATENRRLHGRSKQEKQQSRNEASRLKQHLDGHRLNSANSDEPE' A
#
# COMPACT_ATOMS: atom_id res chain seq x y z
N MET A 1 -33.77 -15.61 1.10
CA MET A 1 -33.35 -15.81 -0.30
C MET A 1 -31.87 -15.49 -0.35
N ALA A 2 -31.01 -16.46 -0.66
CA ALA A 2 -29.55 -16.24 -0.64
C ALA A 2 -29.08 -15.84 -2.04
N GLU A 3 -28.31 -14.76 -2.12
CA GLU A 3 -27.72 -14.29 -3.37
C GLU A 3 -26.43 -15.07 -3.66
N ILE A 4 -26.48 -15.97 -4.64
CA ILE A 4 -25.36 -16.85 -4.99
C ILE A 4 -24.42 -16.06 -5.91
N ILE A 5 -23.32 -15.54 -5.36
CA ILE A 5 -22.31 -14.82 -6.13
C ILE A 5 -21.20 -15.75 -6.64
N ASN A 6 -20.77 -15.53 -7.89
CA ASN A 6 -19.66 -16.27 -8.47
C ASN A 6 -18.31 -15.66 -8.04
N LEU A 7 -17.63 -16.32 -7.09
CA LEU A 7 -16.34 -15.88 -6.58
C LEU A 7 -15.23 -15.83 -7.64
N ARG A 8 -15.29 -16.64 -8.70
CA ARG A 8 -14.31 -16.59 -9.81
C ARG A 8 -14.44 -15.28 -10.58
N GLN A 9 -15.66 -14.85 -10.88
CA GLN A 9 -15.91 -13.58 -11.56
C GLN A 9 -15.50 -12.40 -10.68
N ALA A 10 -15.84 -12.43 -9.39
CA ALA A 10 -15.45 -11.41 -8.42
C ALA A 10 -13.93 -11.25 -8.32
N ARG A 11 -13.18 -12.36 -8.22
CA ARG A 11 -11.70 -12.34 -8.22
C ARG A 11 -11.14 -11.77 -9.53
N LYS A 12 -11.70 -12.15 -10.67
CA LYS A 12 -11.26 -11.64 -11.99
C LYS A 12 -11.50 -10.13 -12.11
N ALA A 13 -12.64 -9.64 -11.62
CA ALA A 13 -12.93 -8.22 -11.57
C ALA A 13 -11.91 -7.48 -10.69
N LYS A 14 -11.65 -7.97 -9.48
CA LYS A 14 -10.62 -7.41 -8.57
C LYS A 14 -9.23 -7.36 -9.21
N ILE A 15 -8.80 -8.44 -9.87
CA ILE A 15 -7.50 -8.47 -10.57
C ILE A 15 -7.46 -7.43 -11.69
N ARG A 16 -8.56 -7.23 -12.42
CA ARG A 16 -8.63 -6.24 -13.49
C ARG A 16 -8.51 -4.83 -12.94
N THR A 17 -9.27 -4.50 -11.89
CA THR A 17 -9.20 -3.19 -11.24
C THR A 17 -7.81 -2.91 -10.67
N GLU A 18 -7.17 -3.90 -10.04
CA GLU A 18 -5.80 -3.77 -9.52
C GLU A 18 -4.78 -3.50 -10.65
N LYS A 19 -4.95 -4.15 -11.80
CA LYS A 19 -4.09 -3.91 -12.97
C LYS A 19 -4.27 -2.50 -13.52
N ASP A 20 -5.51 -2.01 -13.61
CA ASP A 20 -5.81 -0.67 -14.11
C ASP A 20 -5.22 0.41 -13.19
N VAL A 21 -5.36 0.24 -11.86
CA VAL A 21 -4.75 1.12 -10.86
C VAL A 21 -3.22 1.13 -11.01
N LYS A 22 -2.58 -0.04 -11.06
CA LYS A 22 -1.13 -0.15 -11.27
C LYS A 22 -0.68 0.51 -12.59
N ALA A 23 -1.46 0.38 -13.66
CA ALA A 23 -1.15 1.02 -14.93
C ALA A 23 -1.24 2.54 -14.85
N THR A 24 -2.22 3.10 -14.13
CA THR A 24 -2.31 4.55 -13.88
C THR A 24 -1.12 5.06 -13.07
N GLU A 25 -0.72 4.33 -12.03
CA GLU A 25 0.44 4.67 -11.22
C GLU A 25 1.73 4.64 -12.05
N ASN A 26 1.95 3.56 -12.81
CA ASN A 26 3.13 3.43 -13.66
C ASN A 26 3.21 4.55 -14.71
N ARG A 27 2.08 4.97 -15.30
CA ARG A 27 2.03 6.12 -16.21
C ARG A 27 2.47 7.41 -15.51
N ARG A 28 2.05 7.64 -14.26
CA ARG A 28 2.47 8.79 -13.45
C ARG A 28 3.95 8.75 -13.03
N LEU A 29 4.50 7.55 -12.86
CA LEU A 29 5.90 7.33 -12.50
C LEU A 29 6.85 7.33 -13.70
N HIS A 30 6.33 7.07 -14.90
CA HIS A 30 7.10 7.04 -16.13
C HIS A 30 7.68 8.43 -16.46
N GLY A 31 8.87 8.48 -17.05
CA GLY A 31 9.54 9.72 -17.44
C GLY A 31 10.27 10.47 -16.31
N ARG A 32 10.16 10.04 -15.05
CA ARG A 32 10.88 10.68 -13.93
C ARG A 32 12.40 10.53 -14.04
N SER A 33 13.11 11.60 -13.70
CA SER A 33 14.56 11.63 -13.67
C SER A 33 15.13 10.78 -12.53
N LYS A 34 16.42 10.46 -12.58
CA LYS A 34 17.10 9.71 -11.51
C LYS A 34 17.07 10.47 -10.17
N GLN A 35 17.19 11.80 -10.22
CA GLN A 35 17.19 12.66 -9.04
C GLN A 35 15.82 12.67 -8.35
N GLU A 36 14.74 12.82 -9.11
CA GLU A 36 13.36 12.80 -8.58
C GLU A 36 13.02 11.45 -7.93
N LYS A 37 13.44 10.34 -8.55
CA LYS A 37 13.28 9.00 -7.97
C LYS A 37 14.03 8.88 -6.64
N GLN A 38 15.24 9.44 -6.56
CA GLN A 38 16.04 9.39 -5.34
C GLN A 38 15.46 10.26 -4.23
N GLN A 39 14.98 11.47 -4.54
CA GLN A 39 14.32 12.35 -3.59
C GLN A 39 13.08 11.66 -2.99
N SER A 40 12.20 11.11 -3.83
CA SER A 40 11.01 10.39 -3.37
C SER A 40 11.35 9.18 -2.50
N ARG A 41 12.41 8.43 -2.81
CA ARG A 41 12.89 7.32 -1.97
C ARG A 41 13.40 7.80 -0.62
N ASN A 42 14.17 8.89 -0.60
CA ASN A 42 14.71 9.46 0.62
C ASN A 42 13.58 9.97 1.53
N GLU A 43 12.58 10.63 0.96
CA GLU A 43 11.38 11.07 1.67
C GLU A 43 10.62 9.89 2.27
N ALA A 44 10.37 8.84 1.48
CA ALA A 44 9.70 7.63 1.96
C ALA A 44 10.48 6.95 3.10
N SER A 45 11.81 6.91 3.00
CA SER A 45 12.69 6.37 4.05
C SER A 45 12.62 7.20 5.33
N ARG A 46 12.66 8.54 5.23
CA ARG A 46 12.53 9.44 6.38
C ARG A 46 11.18 9.30 7.07
N LEU A 47 10.09 9.24 6.29
CA LEU A 47 8.75 9.03 6.83
C LEU A 47 8.63 7.68 7.54
N LYS A 48 9.20 6.62 6.95
CA LYS A 48 9.23 5.30 7.57
C LYS A 48 9.98 5.33 8.90
N GLN A 49 11.18 5.90 8.93
CA GLN A 49 11.96 6.05 10.16
C GLN A 49 11.24 6.88 11.23
N HIS A 50 10.56 7.95 10.82
CA HIS A 50 9.75 8.76 11.72
C HIS A 50 8.63 7.92 12.34
N LEU A 51 7.84 7.21 11.52
CA LEU A 51 6.77 6.33 12.00
C LEU A 51 7.31 5.19 12.89
N ASP A 52 8.41 4.56 12.50
CA ASP A 52 9.04 3.48 13.26
C ASP A 52 9.55 4.00 14.62
N GLY A 53 10.12 5.20 14.68
CA GLY A 53 10.56 5.84 15.93
C GLY A 53 9.40 6.24 16.86
N HIS A 54 8.21 6.50 16.31
CA HIS A 54 7.00 6.80 17.07
C HIS A 54 6.12 5.57 17.33
N ARG A 55 6.57 4.38 16.94
CA ARG A 55 5.83 3.15 17.18
C ARG A 55 5.95 2.77 18.65
N LEU A 56 4.90 3.03 19.40
CA LEU A 56 4.70 2.42 20.72
C LEU A 56 4.45 0.92 20.48
N ASN A 57 5.39 0.07 20.89
CA ASN A 57 5.14 -1.37 20.95
C ASN A 57 4.03 -1.59 21.98
N SER A 58 2.83 -1.95 21.53
CA SER A 58 1.73 -2.44 22.36
C SER A 58 2.03 -3.85 22.90
N ALA A 59 3.19 -4.01 23.54
CA ALA A 59 3.60 -5.22 24.24
C ALA A 59 3.74 -4.97 25.76
N ASN A 60 3.36 -3.78 26.25
CA ASN A 60 3.46 -3.41 27.67
C ASN A 60 2.14 -2.85 28.25
N SER A 61 0.98 -3.15 27.68
CA SER A 61 -0.30 -2.61 28.21
C SER A 61 -1.46 -3.60 28.29
N ASP A 62 -1.22 -4.91 28.23
CA ASP A 62 -2.24 -5.93 28.49
C ASP A 62 -1.73 -6.92 29.55
N GLU A 63 -1.56 -6.44 30.79
CA GLU A 63 -1.53 -7.27 31.99
C GLU A 63 -2.55 -6.66 32.97
N PRO A 64 -3.77 -7.20 33.06
CA PRO A 64 -4.66 -6.92 34.18
C PRO A 64 -4.33 -7.85 35.35
N GLU A 65 -4.05 -7.28 36.53
CA GLU A 65 -4.19 -7.97 37.83
C GLU A 65 -5.64 -8.43 38.06
#